data_AF-A0A0K8W229-F1
#
_entry.id   AF-A0A0K8W229-F1
#
_cell.length_a   1.000
_cell.length_b   1.000
_cell.length_c   1.000
_cell.angle_alpha   90.00
_cell.angle_beta   90.00
_cell.angle_gamma   90.00
#
_symmetry.space_group_name_H-M   'P 1'
#
loop_
_entity.id
_entity.type
_entity.pdbx_description
1 polymer ?
#
loop_
_entity_poly.entity_id
_entity_poly.type
_entity_poly.pdbx_seq_one_letter_code
_entity_poly.pdbx_strand_id
1 'polypeptide(L)'
;MGKAGRTFTKLTGKKIPRITGLDPAKPCFYKNDTLYSLRRGDADFVDVIHTNIGILAKKKPLGDVDFYPGGANSLPPGCLTVGCAHIRAVEYFAESVYPGNAKNFIGLKCADWNDLQKLNCPATDTSTMGYGVNEQARGIYYVPVNRKSPYGKNAKPSSVRWENAKCNKCEKVRRKKREKGRKRGFNSWLSSLVVNSKMFKRV
;
A
#
# COMPACT_ATOMS: atom_id res chain seq x y z
N MET A 1 3.58 13.90 -0.31
CA MET A 1 3.47 13.02 0.87
C MET A 1 4.59 13.19 1.88
N GLY A 2 5.87 13.21 1.52
CA GLY A 2 6.97 13.38 2.50
C GLY A 2 6.84 14.60 3.42
N LYS A 3 6.43 15.76 2.88
CA LYS A 3 6.16 16.96 3.69
C LYS A 3 5.07 16.74 4.73
N ALA A 4 4.00 16.00 4.40
CA ALA A 4 2.92 15.70 5.33
C ALA A 4 3.41 14.84 6.51
N GLY A 5 4.19 13.78 6.24
CA GLY A 5 4.78 12.94 7.30
C GLY A 5 5.71 13.71 8.24
N ARG A 6 6.57 14.57 7.67
CA ARG A 6 7.44 15.46 8.46
C ARG A 6 6.65 16.47 9.28
N THR A 7 5.64 17.11 8.70
CA THR A 7 4.78 18.06 9.42
C THR A 7 4.03 17.37 10.55
N PHE A 8 3.46 16.19 10.32
CA PHE A 8 2.80 15.40 11.35
C PHE A 8 3.74 15.08 12.52
N THR A 9 4.97 14.65 12.21
CA THR A 9 5.99 14.38 13.23
C THR A 9 6.36 15.63 14.02
N LYS A 10 6.54 16.77 13.35
CA LYS A 10 6.83 18.05 14.01
C LYS A 10 5.71 18.50 14.96
N LEU A 11 4.45 18.29 14.58
CA LEU A 11 3.29 18.74 15.36
C LEU A 11 2.94 17.81 16.52
N THR A 12 3.22 16.51 16.39
CA THR A 12 2.72 15.50 17.34
C THR A 12 3.83 14.78 18.11
N GLY A 13 5.09 14.90 17.69
CA GLY A 13 6.20 14.08 18.18
C GLY A 13 6.14 12.61 17.75
N LYS A 14 5.15 12.21 16.92
CA LYS A 14 4.94 10.83 16.46
C LYS A 14 5.10 10.71 14.96
N LYS A 15 5.63 9.59 14.49
CA LYS A 15 5.69 9.28 13.06
C LYS A 15 4.40 8.61 12.59
N ILE A 16 4.12 8.78 11.29
CA ILE A 16 3.08 7.98 10.61
C ILE A 16 3.67 6.58 10.40
N PRO A 17 2.90 5.49 10.62
CA PRO A 17 3.43 4.14 10.48
C PRO A 17 3.99 3.84 9.09
N ARG A 18 3.27 4.26 8.03
CA ARG A 18 3.65 3.96 6.65
C ARG A 18 3.31 5.10 5.70
N ILE A 19 4.21 5.37 4.76
CA ILE A 19 3.94 6.19 3.57
C ILE A 19 4.32 5.40 2.33
N THR A 20 3.37 5.24 1.41
CA THR A 20 3.63 4.68 0.08
C THR A 20 3.76 5.78 -0.97
N GLY A 21 4.87 5.80 -1.69
CA GLY A 21 5.10 6.68 -2.84
C GLY A 21 4.76 5.99 -4.16
N LEU A 22 3.73 6.47 -4.86
CA LEU A 22 3.37 5.98 -6.18
C LEU A 22 3.96 6.90 -7.24
N ASP A 23 4.99 6.41 -7.93
CA ASP A 23 5.79 7.10 -8.95
C ASP A 23 6.16 8.56 -8.58
N PRO A 24 6.96 8.79 -7.51
CA PRO A 24 7.19 10.14 -6.99
C PRO A 24 7.79 11.08 -8.03
N ALA A 25 7.12 12.21 -8.24
CA ALA A 25 7.48 13.22 -9.21
C ALA A 25 8.90 13.78 -9.02
N LYS A 26 9.59 14.00 -10.13
CA LYS A 26 10.92 14.60 -10.28
C LYS A 26 10.87 16.13 -10.46
N PRO A 27 9.93 16.73 -11.23
CA PRO A 27 9.87 18.18 -11.39
C PRO A 27 9.69 18.88 -10.03
N CYS A 28 10.42 19.99 -9.80
CA CYS A 28 10.35 20.83 -8.58
C CYS A 28 10.81 20.17 -7.26
N PHE A 29 11.52 19.03 -7.32
CA PHE A 29 12.08 18.36 -6.15
C PHE A 29 13.61 18.17 -6.27
N TYR A 30 14.34 19.16 -6.78
CA TYR A 30 15.81 19.08 -6.88
C TYR A 30 16.50 19.32 -5.52
N LYS A 31 17.80 18.98 -5.42
CA LYS A 31 18.58 19.06 -4.17
C LYS A 31 18.57 20.46 -3.51
N ASN A 32 18.27 21.51 -4.27
CA ASN A 32 18.24 22.91 -3.82
C ASN A 32 16.82 23.51 -3.71
N ASP A 33 15.75 22.72 -3.92
CA ASP A 33 14.38 23.23 -3.74
C ASP A 33 13.95 23.16 -2.26
N THR A 34 13.23 24.20 -1.82
CA THR A 34 12.60 24.29 -0.49
C THR A 34 11.57 23.19 -0.22
N LEU A 35 11.14 22.49 -1.27
CA LEU A 35 10.27 21.33 -1.21
C LEU A 35 11.11 20.05 -1.23
N TYR A 36 11.41 19.50 -0.06
CA TYR A 36 12.01 18.18 0.02
C TYR A 36 11.03 17.10 -0.48
N SER A 37 11.51 16.26 -1.40
CA SER A 37 10.82 15.05 -1.88
C SER A 37 10.45 14.10 -0.73
N LEU A 38 9.65 13.08 -1.05
CA LEU A 38 9.56 11.88 -0.21
C LEU A 38 10.97 11.30 -0.01
N ARG A 39 11.28 10.92 1.24
CA ARG A 39 12.53 10.25 1.62
C ARG A 39 12.32 9.29 2.78
N ARG A 40 13.26 8.38 2.96
CA ARG A 40 13.38 7.52 4.15
C ARG A 40 13.31 8.37 5.42
N GLY A 41 12.55 7.89 6.41
CA GLY A 41 12.37 8.54 7.70
C GLY A 41 11.23 9.56 7.76
N ASP A 42 10.55 9.86 6.64
CA ASP A 42 9.31 10.65 6.63
C ASP A 42 8.12 9.91 7.32
N ALA A 43 8.26 8.60 7.52
CA ALA A 43 7.40 7.68 8.27
C ALA A 43 8.27 6.63 8.98
N ASP A 44 7.65 5.72 9.75
CA ASP A 44 8.35 4.55 10.29
C ASP A 44 8.77 3.57 9.18
N PHE A 45 7.97 3.48 8.12
CA PHE A 45 8.27 2.73 6.92
C PHE A 45 7.84 3.49 5.66
N VAL A 46 8.73 3.59 4.67
CA VAL A 46 8.46 4.22 3.38
C VAL A 46 8.70 3.22 2.25
N ASP A 47 7.65 2.86 1.52
CA ASP A 47 7.74 2.04 0.31
C ASP A 47 7.44 2.85 -0.95
N VAL A 48 8.15 2.59 -2.04
CA VAL A 48 8.01 3.36 -3.28
C VAL A 48 7.88 2.45 -4.49
N ILE A 49 6.96 2.78 -5.40
CA ILE A 49 6.78 2.10 -6.67
C ILE A 49 7.19 3.06 -7.78
N HIS A 50 8.21 2.71 -8.57
CA HIS A 50 8.76 3.53 -9.65
C HIS A 50 8.32 2.97 -11.01
N THR A 51 7.49 3.69 -11.75
CA THR A 51 7.00 3.24 -13.07
C THR A 51 7.42 4.15 -14.21
N ASN A 52 7.90 5.36 -13.94
CA ASN A 52 8.31 6.33 -14.97
C ASN A 52 9.74 6.88 -14.75
N ILE A 53 10.68 5.95 -14.64
CA ILE A 53 12.06 6.21 -14.21
C ILE A 53 12.78 7.14 -15.20
N GLY A 54 13.35 8.24 -14.71
CA GLY A 54 14.26 9.10 -15.47
C GLY A 54 13.59 10.22 -16.27
N ILE A 55 12.33 10.05 -16.66
CA ILE A 55 11.53 11.08 -17.35
C ILE A 55 10.83 11.96 -16.31
N LEU A 56 9.80 11.43 -15.63
CA LEU A 56 9.07 12.16 -14.59
C LEU A 56 9.34 11.67 -13.16
N ALA A 57 9.90 10.48 -12.95
CA ALA A 57 10.21 9.95 -11.62
C ALA A 57 11.71 9.90 -11.32
N LYS A 58 12.04 9.95 -10.03
CA LYS A 58 13.44 9.88 -9.57
C LYS A 58 13.99 8.46 -9.75
N LYS A 59 15.10 8.35 -10.47
CA LYS A 59 15.86 7.09 -10.65
C LYS A 59 16.47 6.56 -9.35
N LYS A 60 16.72 7.42 -8.38
CA LYS A 60 17.39 7.02 -7.13
C LYS A 60 16.36 6.46 -6.13
N PRO A 61 16.75 5.43 -5.36
CA PRO A 61 15.95 4.96 -4.23
C PRO A 61 15.61 6.10 -3.27
N LEU A 62 14.37 6.14 -2.81
CA LEU A 62 13.84 7.17 -1.92
C LEU A 62 13.38 6.60 -0.58
N GLY A 63 12.90 5.36 -0.57
CA GLY A 63 12.26 4.73 0.58
C GLY A 63 13.19 3.89 1.44
N ASP A 64 12.57 3.18 2.37
CA ASP A 64 13.13 1.98 2.99
C ASP A 64 13.24 0.86 1.95
N VAL A 65 12.20 0.70 1.14
CA VAL A 65 12.15 -0.21 -0.01
C VAL A 65 11.66 0.51 -1.27
N ASP A 66 12.28 0.20 -2.40
CA ASP A 66 11.96 0.78 -3.71
C ASP A 66 11.74 -0.34 -4.73
N PHE A 67 10.55 -0.38 -5.32
CA PHE A 67 10.14 -1.37 -6.32
C PHE A 67 10.18 -0.77 -7.72
N TYR A 68 10.70 -1.55 -8.67
CA TYR A 68 10.88 -1.18 -10.07
C TYR A 68 10.19 -2.21 -10.97
N PRO A 69 8.88 -2.03 -11.25
CA PRO A 69 8.11 -3.01 -12.01
C PRO A 69 8.45 -2.95 -13.49
N GLY A 70 8.83 -4.10 -14.05
CA GLY A 70 9.35 -4.17 -15.42
C GLY A 70 10.82 -3.72 -15.56
N GLY A 71 11.50 -3.47 -14.44
CA GLY A 71 12.94 -3.19 -14.40
C GLY A 71 13.29 -1.70 -14.47
N ALA A 72 14.51 -1.41 -14.93
CA ALA A 72 15.05 -0.05 -15.00
C ALA A 72 14.56 0.80 -16.20
N ASN A 73 13.51 0.35 -16.91
CA ASN A 73 12.97 1.03 -18.09
C ASN A 73 12.08 2.22 -17.70
N SER A 74 12.11 3.29 -18.49
CA SER A 74 11.27 4.48 -18.25
C SER A 74 9.79 4.25 -18.54
N LEU A 75 9.46 3.23 -19.34
CA LEU A 75 8.09 2.86 -19.66
C LEU A 75 7.83 1.43 -19.20
N PRO A 76 6.81 1.17 -18.37
CA PRO A 76 6.46 -0.16 -17.96
C PRO A 76 5.82 -0.92 -19.15
N PRO A 77 5.85 -2.26 -19.13
CA PRO A 77 5.27 -3.06 -20.19
C PRO A 77 3.81 -2.67 -20.48
N GLY A 78 3.47 -2.44 -21.75
CA GLY A 78 2.11 -2.08 -22.17
C GLY A 78 1.79 -0.58 -22.12
N CYS A 79 2.73 0.27 -21.72
CA CYS A 79 2.60 1.73 -21.86
C CYS A 79 3.43 2.26 -23.02
N LEU A 80 2.85 3.20 -23.79
CA LEU A 80 3.51 3.92 -24.89
C LEU A 80 3.71 5.40 -24.59
N THR A 81 3.11 5.92 -23.51
CA THR A 81 3.16 7.33 -23.13
C THR A 81 3.64 7.49 -21.70
N VAL A 82 4.25 8.63 -21.43
CA VAL A 82 4.71 9.04 -20.09
C VAL A 82 3.54 9.12 -19.10
N GLY A 83 2.37 9.58 -19.54
CA GLY A 83 1.16 9.62 -18.73
C GLY A 83 0.67 8.22 -18.32
N CYS A 84 0.66 7.27 -19.27
CA CYS A 84 0.36 5.87 -18.98
C CYS A 84 1.33 5.30 -17.94
N ALA A 85 2.64 5.52 -18.15
CA ALA A 85 3.67 5.04 -17.24
C ALA A 85 3.50 5.59 -15.82
N HIS A 86 3.15 6.87 -15.68
CA HIS A 86 2.93 7.51 -14.39
C HIS A 86 1.72 6.93 -13.64
N ILE A 87 0.57 6.79 -14.32
CA ILE A 87 -0.66 6.24 -13.73
C ILE A 87 -0.51 4.74 -13.39
N ARG A 88 0.38 4.02 -14.09
CA ARG A 88 0.60 2.59 -13.87
C ARG A 88 0.96 2.23 -12.43
N ALA A 89 1.67 3.10 -11.69
CA ALA A 89 1.95 2.85 -10.27
C ALA A 89 0.67 2.76 -9.43
N VAL A 90 -0.35 3.57 -9.75
CA VAL A 90 -1.66 3.54 -9.09
C VAL A 90 -2.39 2.24 -9.43
N GLU A 91 -2.38 1.82 -10.69
CA GLU A 91 -3.02 0.58 -11.12
C GLU A 91 -2.38 -0.66 -10.48
N TYR A 92 -1.06 -0.74 -10.44
CA TYR A 92 -0.35 -1.83 -9.74
C TYR A 92 -0.69 -1.87 -8.26
N PHE A 93 -0.69 -0.71 -7.59
CA PHE A 93 -1.07 -0.64 -6.19
C PHE A 93 -2.52 -1.08 -5.97
N ALA A 94 -3.46 -0.58 -6.78
CA ALA A 94 -4.87 -0.93 -6.70
C ALA A 94 -5.09 -2.45 -6.89
N GLU A 95 -4.42 -3.08 -7.85
CA GLU A 95 -4.52 -4.52 -8.05
C GLU A 95 -3.98 -5.33 -6.87
N SER A 96 -2.92 -4.84 -6.20
CA SER A 96 -2.32 -5.50 -5.04
C SER A 96 -3.22 -5.49 -3.79
N VAL A 97 -4.17 -4.54 -3.70
CA VAL A 97 -5.09 -4.38 -2.56
C VAL A 97 -6.12 -5.50 -2.48
N TYR A 98 -6.47 -6.11 -3.62
CA TYR A 98 -7.46 -7.18 -3.64
C TYR A 98 -7.01 -8.38 -2.78
N PRO A 99 -7.90 -8.95 -1.95
CA PRO A 99 -7.54 -10.07 -1.09
C PRO A 99 -6.97 -11.25 -1.89
N GLY A 100 -5.75 -11.68 -1.53
CA GLY A 100 -5.03 -12.75 -2.23
C GLY A 100 -4.10 -12.27 -3.35
N ASN A 101 -4.15 -10.99 -3.75
CA ASN A 101 -3.37 -10.47 -4.87
C ASN A 101 -1.98 -9.93 -4.52
N ALA A 102 -1.64 -9.78 -3.24
CA ALA A 102 -0.31 -9.31 -2.84
C ALA A 102 0.81 -10.16 -3.46
N LYS A 103 0.61 -11.49 -3.55
CA LYS A 103 1.57 -12.43 -4.14
C LYS A 103 1.62 -12.38 -5.68
N ASN A 104 0.78 -11.58 -6.33
CA ASN A 104 0.86 -11.38 -7.78
C ASN A 104 2.06 -10.52 -8.16
N PHE A 105 2.52 -9.66 -7.23
CA PHE A 105 3.61 -8.71 -7.43
C PHE A 105 4.81 -9.06 -6.53
N ILE A 106 5.40 -10.24 -6.72
CA ILE A 106 6.61 -10.62 -5.99
C ILE A 106 7.80 -9.89 -6.60
N GLY A 107 8.48 -9.08 -5.79
CA GLY A 107 9.74 -8.46 -6.13
C GLY A 107 10.94 -9.32 -5.76
N LEU A 108 11.98 -9.27 -6.59
CA LEU A 108 13.27 -9.89 -6.39
C LEU A 108 14.28 -8.82 -6.00
N LYS A 109 14.95 -8.97 -4.86
CA LYS A 109 15.92 -7.98 -4.41
C LYS A 109 17.13 -7.95 -5.34
N CYS A 110 17.54 -6.76 -5.73
CA CYS A 110 18.77 -6.55 -6.48
C CYS A 110 19.85 -5.99 -5.53
N ALA A 111 21.12 -6.37 -5.73
CA ALA A 111 22.20 -5.85 -4.91
C ALA A 111 22.39 -4.34 -5.16
N ASP A 112 22.34 -3.95 -6.43
CA ASP A 112 22.50 -2.57 -6.85
C ASP A 112 21.75 -2.22 -8.15
N TRP A 113 21.93 -0.97 -8.58
CA TRP A 113 21.28 -0.44 -9.77
C TRP A 113 21.76 -1.11 -11.08
N ASN A 114 22.99 -1.64 -11.11
CA ASN A 114 23.53 -2.34 -12.28
C ASN A 114 22.86 -3.71 -12.44
N ASP A 115 22.68 -4.44 -11.33
CA ASP A 115 21.92 -5.69 -11.32
C ASP A 115 20.46 -5.47 -11.73
N LEU A 116 19.82 -4.39 -11.25
CA LEU A 116 18.47 -4.03 -11.66
C LEU A 116 18.37 -3.76 -13.17
N GLN A 117 19.35 -3.08 -13.78
CA GLN A 117 19.37 -2.82 -15.23
C GLN A 117 19.54 -4.10 -16.03
N LYS A 118 20.38 -5.02 -15.55
CA LYS A 118 20.63 -6.31 -16.19
C LYS A 118 19.56 -7.36 -15.85
N LEU A 119 18.61 -7.02 -14.98
CA LEU A 119 17.64 -7.94 -14.38
C LEU A 119 18.29 -9.15 -13.68
N ASN A 120 19.51 -8.96 -13.17
CA ASN A 120 20.28 -9.97 -12.46
C ASN A 120 19.96 -9.95 -10.96
N CYS A 121 18.71 -10.24 -10.60
CA CYS A 121 18.23 -10.16 -9.21
C CYS A 121 17.79 -11.56 -8.76
N PRO A 122 18.55 -12.24 -7.88
CA PRO A 122 18.26 -13.61 -7.49
C PRO A 122 16.99 -13.71 -6.65
N ALA A 123 16.28 -14.84 -6.76
CA ALA A 123 15.05 -15.10 -6.02
C ALA A 123 15.27 -15.55 -4.55
N THR A 124 16.42 -15.19 -3.96
CA THR A 124 16.80 -15.57 -2.59
C THR A 124 16.19 -14.65 -1.53
N ASP A 125 16.03 -13.36 -1.86
CA ASP A 125 15.40 -12.36 -1.00
C ASP A 125 14.26 -11.68 -1.79
N THR A 126 13.03 -11.87 -1.31
CA THR A 126 11.82 -11.44 -2.01
C THR A 126 10.88 -10.67 -1.09
N SER A 127 10.17 -9.71 -1.67
CA SER A 127 9.14 -8.95 -0.98
C SER A 127 8.00 -8.65 -1.94
N THR A 128 6.77 -8.72 -1.44
CA THR A 128 5.58 -8.35 -2.20
C THR A 128 5.53 -6.83 -2.37
N MET A 129 5.26 -6.35 -3.58
CA MET A 129 5.03 -4.94 -3.84
C MET A 129 3.57 -4.55 -3.57
N GLY A 130 3.34 -3.34 -3.09
CA GLY A 130 2.02 -2.75 -2.93
C GLY A 130 1.45 -2.93 -1.52
N TYR A 131 0.14 -3.15 -1.41
CA TYR A 131 -0.57 -3.11 -0.12
C TYR A 131 0.03 -4.08 0.91
N GLY A 132 0.27 -5.33 0.50
CA GLY A 132 0.79 -6.39 1.36
C GLY A 132 2.31 -6.48 1.44
N VAL A 133 3.05 -5.38 1.28
CA VAL A 133 4.51 -5.36 1.40
C VAL A 133 5.00 -5.79 2.78
N ASN A 134 6.13 -6.48 2.80
CA ASN A 134 6.88 -6.76 4.03
C ASN A 134 7.54 -5.45 4.52
N GLU A 135 7.08 -4.91 5.65
CA GLU A 135 7.57 -3.64 6.22
C GLU A 135 9.01 -3.73 6.77
N GLN A 136 9.58 -4.93 6.86
CA GLN A 136 11.00 -5.17 7.15
C GLN A 136 11.87 -5.19 5.89
N ALA A 137 11.28 -5.22 4.69
CA ALA A 137 12.04 -5.23 3.44
C ALA A 137 12.83 -3.93 3.27
N ARG A 138 14.08 -4.06 2.79
CA ARG A 138 14.96 -2.92 2.54
C ARG A 138 15.67 -3.06 1.20
N GLY A 139 15.96 -1.91 0.57
CA GLY A 139 16.73 -1.85 -0.68
C GLY A 139 15.85 -1.78 -1.93
N ILE A 140 16.40 -2.24 -3.06
CA ILE A 140 15.75 -2.14 -4.36
C ILE A 140 15.27 -3.50 -4.85
N TYR A 141 14.11 -3.53 -5.49
CA TYR A 141 13.48 -4.75 -5.96
C TYR A 141 13.05 -4.61 -7.42
N TYR A 142 13.45 -5.57 -8.25
CA TYR A 142 12.86 -5.78 -9.55
C TYR A 142 11.52 -6.52 -9.39
N VAL A 143 10.45 -6.00 -9.98
CA VAL A 143 9.13 -6.67 -9.95
C VAL A 143 8.73 -7.09 -11.37
N PRO A 144 8.69 -8.40 -11.68
CA PRO A 144 8.12 -8.87 -12.93
C PRO A 144 6.63 -8.47 -13.05
N VAL A 145 6.22 -7.97 -14.21
CA VAL A 145 4.83 -7.55 -14.50
C VAL A 145 4.41 -7.91 -15.93
N ASN A 146 3.10 -8.00 -16.15
CA ASN A 146 2.45 -8.22 -17.43
C ASN A 146 2.14 -6.88 -18.13
N ARG A 147 1.92 -6.95 -19.45
CA ARG A 147 1.55 -5.77 -20.28
C ARG A 147 0.10 -5.30 -20.08
N LYS A 148 -0.76 -6.16 -19.56
CA LYS A 148 -2.20 -5.92 -19.37
C LYS A 148 -2.64 -6.49 -18.03
N SER A 149 -3.76 -5.98 -17.52
CA SER A 149 -4.38 -6.50 -16.30
C SER A 149 -4.81 -7.97 -16.46
N PRO A 150 -4.61 -8.84 -15.46
CA PRO A 150 -3.85 -8.58 -14.23
C PRO A 150 -2.37 -8.32 -14.49
N TYR A 151 -1.87 -7.21 -13.95
CA TYR A 151 -0.51 -6.76 -14.19
C TYR A 151 0.52 -7.56 -13.38
N GLY A 152 0.18 -8.10 -12.22
CA GLY A 152 1.12 -8.90 -11.44
C GLY A 152 1.51 -10.18 -12.18
N LYS A 153 2.81 -10.47 -12.31
CA LYS A 153 3.30 -11.61 -13.11
C LYS A 153 2.78 -12.97 -12.64
N ASN A 154 2.55 -13.11 -11.33
CA ASN A 154 2.06 -14.37 -10.75
C ASN A 154 0.52 -14.42 -10.68
N ALA A 155 -0.17 -13.44 -11.25
CA ALA A 155 -1.61 -13.44 -11.29
C ALA A 155 -2.15 -14.53 -12.22
N LYS A 156 -3.22 -15.18 -11.77
CA LYS A 156 -4.03 -16.09 -12.57
C LYS A 156 -5.17 -15.29 -13.23
N PRO A 157 -5.83 -15.80 -14.28
CA PRO A 157 -7.03 -15.17 -14.83
C PRO A 157 -8.11 -14.90 -13.76
N SER A 158 -8.17 -15.75 -12.72
CA SER A 158 -9.07 -15.60 -11.57
C SER A 158 -8.63 -14.58 -10.52
N SER A 159 -7.43 -14.00 -10.61
CA SER A 159 -6.88 -13.07 -9.62
C SER A 159 -7.55 -11.70 -9.67
N VAL A 160 -8.11 -11.29 -10.81
CA VAL A 160 -8.90 -10.03 -10.93
C VAL A 160 -10.39 -10.35 -10.87
N ARG A 161 -10.85 -10.98 -9.79
CA ARG A 161 -12.28 -11.28 -9.66
C ARG A 161 -13.01 -10.12 -9.00
N TRP A 162 -13.26 -9.06 -9.77
CA TRP A 162 -14.19 -7.99 -9.43
C TRP A 162 -15.59 -8.54 -9.10
N GLU A 163 -16.02 -9.62 -9.75
CA GLU A 163 -17.28 -10.34 -9.51
C GLU A 163 -17.44 -10.85 -8.07
N ASN A 164 -16.32 -11.16 -7.40
CA ASN A 164 -16.31 -11.64 -6.01
C ASN A 164 -15.82 -10.58 -5.02
N ALA A 165 -15.32 -9.45 -5.50
CA ALA A 165 -14.96 -8.31 -4.68
C ALA A 165 -16.24 -7.65 -4.18
N LYS A 166 -16.83 -8.22 -3.13
CA LYS A 166 -17.93 -7.57 -2.39
C LYS A 166 -17.36 -6.33 -1.69
N CYS A 167 -17.29 -5.21 -2.40
CA CYS A 167 -17.35 -3.90 -1.75
C CYS A 167 -18.59 -3.93 -0.84
N ASN A 168 -18.45 -3.52 0.43
CA ASN A 168 -19.40 -3.69 1.55
C ASN A 168 -19.11 -4.79 2.59
N LYS A 169 -17.95 -5.46 2.58
CA LYS A 169 -17.56 -6.28 3.78
C LYS A 169 -17.41 -5.43 5.05
N CYS A 170 -16.96 -4.18 4.94
CA CYS A 170 -16.89 -3.22 6.07
C CYS A 170 -18.29 -2.87 6.63
N GLU A 171 -19.31 -2.85 5.77
CA GLU A 171 -20.70 -2.58 6.15
C GLU A 171 -21.29 -3.73 6.98
N LYS A 172 -20.97 -4.98 6.62
CA LYS A 172 -21.38 -6.17 7.36
C LYS A 172 -20.74 -6.26 8.75
N VAL A 173 -19.50 -5.78 8.91
CA VAL A 173 -18.82 -5.68 10.22
C VAL A 173 -19.46 -4.58 11.08
N ARG A 174 -19.79 -3.42 10.49
CA ARG A 174 -20.55 -2.35 11.18
C ARG A 174 -21.93 -2.84 11.63
N ARG A 175 -22.66 -3.57 10.78
CA ARG A 175 -24.01 -4.10 11.12
C ARG A 175 -23.95 -5.12 12.25
N LYS A 176 -22.99 -6.07 12.22
CA LYS A 176 -22.77 -7.03 13.32
C LYS A 176 -22.37 -6.36 14.63
N LYS A 177 -21.55 -5.30 14.59
CA LYS A 177 -21.23 -4.49 15.79
C LYS A 177 -22.46 -3.75 16.32
N ARG A 178 -23.29 -3.16 15.45
CA ARG A 178 -24.53 -2.45 15.82
C ARG A 178 -25.57 -3.39 16.42
N GLU A 179 -25.75 -4.60 15.85
CA GLU A 179 -26.63 -5.63 16.39
C GLU A 179 -26.13 -6.23 17.70
N LYS A 180 -24.82 -6.51 17.85
CA LYS A 180 -24.22 -6.95 19.13
C LYS A 180 -24.34 -5.86 20.20
N GLY A 181 -24.14 -4.59 19.84
CA GLY A 181 -24.34 -3.45 20.74
C GLY A 181 -25.80 -3.31 21.17
N ARG A 182 -26.75 -3.45 20.25
CA ARG A 182 -28.19 -3.41 20.54
C ARG A 182 -28.65 -4.58 21.43
N LYS A 183 -28.15 -5.80 21.20
CA LYS A 183 -28.46 -6.97 22.04
C LYS A 183 -27.84 -6.87 23.44
N ARG A 184 -26.63 -6.31 23.58
CA ARG A 184 -26.04 -6.03 24.89
C ARG A 184 -26.80 -4.92 25.63
N GLY A 185 -27.17 -3.84 24.94
CA GLY A 185 -27.97 -2.75 25.52
C GLY A 185 -29.36 -3.22 25.98
N PHE A 186 -30.01 -4.09 25.21
CA PHE A 186 -31.31 -4.65 25.58
C PHE A 186 -31.23 -5.62 26.76
N ASN A 187 -30.22 -6.51 26.79
CA ASN A 187 -30.03 -7.42 27.92
C ASN A 187 -29.57 -6.68 29.19
N SER A 188 -28.77 -5.62 29.06
CA SER A 188 -28.42 -4.74 30.19
C SER A 188 -29.65 -4.04 30.76
N TRP A 189 -30.56 -3.57 29.90
CA TRP A 189 -31.80 -2.90 30.32
C TRP A 189 -32.79 -3.86 31.00
N LEU A 190 -32.92 -5.08 30.47
CA LEU A 190 -33.73 -6.15 31.09
C LEU A 190 -33.18 -6.60 32.45
N SER A 191 -31.86 -6.74 32.60
CA SER A 191 -31.25 -7.04 33.90
C SER A 191 -31.46 -5.94 34.94
N SER A 192 -31.51 -4.67 34.52
CA SER A 192 -31.85 -3.55 35.42
C SER A 192 -33.34 -3.49 35.79
N LEU A 193 -34.24 -3.99 34.93
CA LEU A 193 -35.69 -4.04 35.19
C LEU A 193 -36.11 -5.19 36.10
N VAL A 194 -35.44 -6.35 36.02
CA VAL A 194 -35.76 -7.50 36.89
C VAL A 194 -35.31 -7.26 38.34
N VAL A 195 -34.25 -6.47 38.56
CA VAL A 195 -33.77 -6.14 39.92
C VAL A 195 -34.67 -5.12 40.65
N ASN A 196 -35.48 -4.33 39.92
CA ASN A 196 -36.33 -3.30 40.52
C ASN A 196 -37.77 -3.74 40.88
N SER A 197 -38.10 -5.03 40.76
CA SER A 197 -39.46 -5.54 41.03
C SER A 197 -39.66 -6.19 42.41
N LYS A 198 -38.65 -6.17 43.30
CA LYS A 198 -38.72 -6.79 44.64
C LYS A 198 -38.80 -5.83 45.83
N MET A 199 -39.08 -4.55 45.61
CA MET A 199 -39.14 -3.57 46.72
C MET A 199 -40.45 -2.80 46.76
N PHE A 200 -41.61 -3.46 46.74
CA PHE A 200 -42.88 -2.87 47.20
C PHE A 200 -43.90 -3.98 47.46
N LYS A 201 -43.96 -4.48 48.70
CA LYS A 201 -45.14 -5.10 49.33
C LYS A 201 -44.82 -5.43 50.79
N ARG A 202 -45.22 -4.53 51.69
CA ARG A 202 -45.77 -4.76 53.04
C ARG A 202 -45.75 -3.44 53.81
N VAL A 203 -46.88 -2.74 53.77
CA VAL A 203 -47.49 -2.10 54.95
C VAL A 203 -48.34 -3.18 55.60
#